data_AF-A0A1Q2MIM2-F1
#
_entry.id   AF-A0A1Q2MIM2-F1
#
_cell.length_a   1.000
_cell.length_b   1.000
_cell.length_c   1.000
_cell.angle_alpha   90.00
_cell.angle_beta   90.00
_cell.angle_gamma   90.00
#
_symmetry.space_group_name_H-M   'P 1'
#
loop_
_entity.id
_entity.type
_entity.pdbx_description
1 polymer ?
#
loop_
_entity_poly.entity_id
_entity_poly.type
_entity_poly.pdbx_seq_one_letter_code
_entity_poly.pdbx_strand_id
1 'polypeptide(L)' 'MIKVRSRVGESVQQMVKRFKKMCEKEGLIRDMKRNSYYEKPSEKNRRRRKRGGGPR' A
#
# COMPACT_ATOMS: atom_id res chain seq x y z
N MET A 1 -0.93 1.58 9.05
CA MET A 1 0.36 1.27 9.72
C MET A 1 0.44 -0.24 9.91
N ILE A 2 1.33 -0.90 9.16
CA ILE A 2 1.40 -2.37 9.10
C ILE A 2 2.04 -2.88 10.39
N LYS A 3 1.27 -3.60 11.22
CA LYS A 3 1.77 -4.23 12.44
C LYS A 3 1.57 -5.74 12.34
N VAL A 4 2.68 -6.48 12.25
CA VAL A 4 2.66 -7.95 12.28
C VAL A 4 3.12 -8.38 13.68
N ARG A 5 2.26 -9.08 14.42
CA ARG A 5 2.62 -9.72 15.68
C ARG A 5 2.97 -11.19 15.43
N SER A 6 3.97 -11.70 16.15
CA SER A 6 4.28 -13.13 16.19
C SER A 6 3.09 -13.89 16.78
N ARG A 7 2.75 -15.03 16.19
CA ARG A 7 1.84 -15.99 16.82
C ARG A 7 2.68 -17.12 17.43
N VAL A 8 2.18 -17.71 18.51
CA VAL A 8 2.83 -18.84 19.18
C VAL A 8 2.92 -20.01 18.20
N GLY A 9 4.14 -20.52 17.97
CA GLY A 9 4.41 -21.62 17.03
C GLY A 9 4.75 -21.21 15.59
N GLU A 10 4.84 -19.91 15.26
CA GLU A 10 5.25 -19.47 13.93
C GLU A 10 6.77 -19.41 13.77
N SER A 11 7.27 -19.96 12.65
CA SER A 11 8.66 -19.77 12.24
C SER A 11 8.88 -18.37 11.65
N VAL A 12 10.09 -17.84 11.80
CA VAL A 12 10.51 -16.52 11.29
C VAL A 12 10.19 -16.37 9.80
N GLN A 13 10.34 -17.43 9.01
CA GLN A 13 10.03 -17.42 7.57
C GLN A 13 8.53 -17.18 7.28
N GLN A 14 7.64 -17.76 8.09
CA GLN A 14 6.20 -17.56 7.94
C GLN A 14 5.81 -16.12 8.30
N MET A 15 6.46 -15.53 9.31
CA MET A 15 6.27 -14.12 9.66
C MET A 15 6.67 -13.19 8.51
N VAL A 16 7.83 -13.41 7.88
CA VAL A 16 8.30 -12.62 6.73
C VAL A 16 7.35 -12.75 5.53
N LYS A 17 6.81 -13.95 5.28
CA LYS A 17 5.85 -14.16 4.18
C LYS A 17 4.54 -13.40 4.39
N ARG A 18 4.00 -13.39 5.62
CA ARG A 18 2.82 -12.58 5.97
C ARG A 18 3.10 -11.09 5.90
N PHE A 19 4.29 -10.65 6.35
CA PHE A 19 4.71 -9.26 6.26
C PHE A 19 4.77 -8.78 4.81
N LYS A 20 5.40 -9.55 3.90
CA LYS A 20 5.41 -9.26 2.47
C LYS A 20 3.99 -9.16 1.89
N LYS A 21 3.13 -10.12 2.22
CA LYS A 21 1.73 -10.13 1.74
C LYS A 21 0.92 -8.92 2.25
N MET A 22 1.15 -8.49 3.49
CA MET A 22 0.53 -7.28 4.05
C MET A 22 1.03 -6.01 3.36
N CYS A 23 2.34 -5.90 3.10
CA CYS A 23 2.94 -4.77 2.39
C CYS A 23 2.45 -4.66 0.93
N GLU A 24 2.26 -5.80 0.25
CA GLU A 24 1.69 -5.84 -1.09
C GLU A 24 0.21 -5.44 -1.10
N LYS A 25 -0.58 -5.93 -0.14
CA LYS A 25 -2.01 -5.64 -0.02
C LYS A 25 -2.29 -4.17 0.24
N GLU A 26 -1.50 -3.53 1.11
CA GLU A 26 -1.64 -2.11 1.42
C GLU A 26 -1.18 -1.21 0.27
N GLY A 27 -0.55 -1.77 -0.78
CA GLY A 27 -0.06 -0.97 -1.91
C GLY A 27 1.00 0.05 -1.50
N LEU A 28 1.65 -0.15 -0.34
CA LEU A 28 2.50 0.83 0.33
C LEU A 28 3.68 1.22 -0.56
N ILE A 29 4.27 0.25 -1.26
CA ILE A 29 5.33 0.47 -2.26
C ILE A 29 4.84 1.34 -3.43
N ARG A 30 3.61 1.12 -3.89
CA ARG A 30 3.01 1.85 -5.01
C ARG A 30 2.62 3.27 -4.63
N ASP A 31 2.25 3.50 -3.38
CA ASP A 31 1.95 4.84 -2.87
C ASP A 31 3.23 5.60 -2.51
N MET A 32 4.26 4.93 -1.99
CA MET A 32 5.61 5.50 -1.85
C MET A 32 6.16 5.98 -3.21
N LYS A 33 6.06 5.14 -4.25
CA LYS A 33 6.48 5.52 -5.62
C LYS A 33 5.61 6.61 -6.25
N ARG A 34 4.37 6.78 -5.79
CA ARG A 34 3.49 7.88 -6.24
C ARG A 34 3.84 9.20 -5.55
N ASN A 35 4.20 9.13 -4.27
CA ASN A 35 4.54 10.30 -3.46
C ASN A 35 6.04 10.65 -3.51
N SER A 36 6.88 9.85 -4.17
CA SER A 36 8.32 10.13 -4.31
C SER A 36 8.62 11.34 -5.18
N TYR A 37 7.65 11.77 -6.00
CA TYR A 37 7.75 12.97 -6.82
C TYR A 37 6.55 13.87 -6.52
N TYR A 38 6.76 15.18 -6.57
CA TYR A 38 5.67 16.15 -6.43
C TYR A 38 4.71 16.02 -7.62
N GLU A 39 3.57 15.36 -7.39
CA GLU A 39 2.45 15.35 -8.32
C GLU A 39 1.57 16.57 -8.01
N LYS A 40 1.46 17.51 -8.95
CA LYS A 40 0.60 18.69 -8.81
C LYS A 40 -0.82 18.21 -8.44
N PRO A 41 -1.51 18.85 -7.47
CA PRO A 41 -2.82 18.39 -7.01
C PRO A 41 -3.87 18.24 -8.12
N SER A 42 -3.76 19.02 -9.21
CA SER A 42 -4.59 18.88 -10.41
C SER A 42 -4.40 17.53 -11.12
N GLU A 43 -3.16 17.05 -11.25
CA GLU A 43 -2.83 15.77 -11.88
C GLU A 43 -3.28 14.60 -11.01
N LYS A 44 -3.10 14.73 -9.68
CA LYS A 44 -3.63 13.78 -8.70
C LYS A 44 -5.16 13.61 -8.81
N ASN A 45 -5.88 14.73 -8.92
CA ASN A 45 -7.34 14.74 -9.10
C ASN A 45 -7.76 14.18 -10.48
N ARG A 46 -7.04 14.52 -11.55
CA ARG A 46 -7.27 13.99 -12.91
C ARG A 46 -7.09 12.48 -12.95
N ARG A 47 -6.04 11.96 -12.30
CA ARG A 47 -5.75 10.52 -12.19
C ARG A 47 -6.77 9.78 -11.34
N ARG A 48 -7.23 10.38 -10.23
CA ARG A 48 -8.30 9.83 -9.37
C ARG A 48 -9.63 9.74 -10.13
N ARG A 49 -9.97 10.77 -10.91
CA ARG A 49 -11.15 10.78 -11.79
C ARG A 49 -11.07 9.72 -12.89
N LYS A 50 -9.92 9.55 -13.55
CA LYS A 50 -9.72 8.53 -14.61
C LYS A 50 -9.76 7.08 -14.10
N ARG A 51 -9.46 6.83 -12.81
CA ARG A 51 -9.41 5.48 -12.23
C ARG A 51 -10.76 4.94 -11.73
N GLY A 52 -11.88 5.59 -12.01
CA GLY A 52 -13.22 5.01 -11.79
C GLY A 52 -13.82 5.24 -10.40
N GLY A 53 -13.58 6.40 -9.79
CA GLY A 53 -14.28 6.82 -8.58
C GLY A 53 -14.83 8.23 -8.76
N GLY A 54 -15.92 8.37 -9.54
CA GLY A 54 -16.79 9.53 -9.39
C GLY A 54 -17.39 9.52 -7.98
N PRO A 55 -17.63 10.69 -7.36
CA PRO A 55 -18.39 10.73 -6.13
C PRO A 55 -19.78 10.14 -6.44
N ARG A 56 -20.15 9.06 -5.78
CA ARG A 56 -21.57 8.82 -5.51
C ARG A 56 -21.95 9.71 -4.35
#